data_AF-A0A661MXZ2-F1
#
_entry.id   AF-A0A661MXZ2-F1
#
_cell.length_a   1.000
_cell.length_b   1.000
_cell.length_c   1.000
_cell.angle_alpha   90.00
_cell.angle_beta   90.00
_cell.angle_gamma   90.00
#
_symmetry.space_group_name_H-M   'P 1'
#
loop_
_entity.id
_entity.type
_entity.pdbx_description
1 polymer ?
#
loop_
_entity_poly.entity_id
_entity_poly.type
_entity_poly.pdbx_seq_one_letter_code
_entity_poly.pdbx_strand_id
1 'polypeptide(L)'
;MTDYFERLSGPRVQRVLNVLVEAPFFYRDDDRDLFAFLRKHRAVFARFYDDLYGWELIVDAQCARVYKTRWHNPALKPSQHDVFDLTRRDDCIAFLLVLEYYEHLIDERDISIDDPSLPRFEFGELFAFARARCAEVLGEESATDERVRRLLRGLMPTLLRYRFLREVEPDAEERARIDADHMLYECLPALRHYDARLLGPRALHQALRVPELSQEAEEAP
;
A
#
# COMPACT_ATOMS: atom_id res chain seq x y z
N MET A 1 34.88 -12.37 -6.62
CA MET A 1 33.42 -12.60 -6.54
C MET A 1 33.09 -12.52 -5.06
N THR A 2 32.48 -11.42 -4.62
CA THR A 2 32.29 -11.12 -3.21
C THR A 2 31.33 -12.15 -2.61
N ASP A 3 31.82 -12.98 -1.70
CA ASP A 3 31.01 -14.07 -1.17
C ASP A 3 30.23 -13.58 0.06
N TYR A 4 29.12 -12.89 -0.21
CA TYR A 4 28.27 -12.28 0.81
C TYR A 4 27.69 -13.33 1.77
N PHE A 5 27.49 -14.56 1.30
CA PHE A 5 26.63 -15.54 1.97
C PHE A 5 27.34 -16.83 2.40
N GLU A 6 28.68 -16.94 2.33
CA GLU A 6 29.45 -18.16 2.67
C GLU A 6 29.03 -18.84 3.98
N ARG A 7 28.71 -18.02 4.99
CA ARG A 7 28.41 -18.48 6.35
C ARG A 7 26.92 -18.73 6.59
N LEU A 8 26.08 -18.54 5.58
CA LEU A 8 24.64 -18.67 5.66
C LEU A 8 24.15 -19.92 4.93
N SER A 9 22.97 -20.40 5.30
CA SER A 9 22.32 -21.51 4.61
C SER A 9 21.90 -21.07 3.19
N GLY A 10 22.58 -21.60 2.18
CA GLY A 10 22.29 -21.32 0.75
C GLY A 10 20.81 -21.45 0.38
N PRO A 11 20.11 -22.53 0.75
CA PRO A 11 18.67 -22.66 0.49
C PRO A 11 17.81 -21.56 1.12
N ARG A 12 18.12 -21.13 2.36
CA ARG A 12 17.38 -20.04 3.01
C ARG A 12 17.67 -18.69 2.35
N VAL A 13 18.92 -18.45 1.96
CA VAL A 13 19.32 -17.24 1.22
C VAL A 13 18.55 -17.15 -0.08
N GLN A 14 18.53 -18.22 -0.87
CA GLN A 14 17.79 -18.25 -2.14
C GLN A 14 16.30 -17.97 -1.93
N ARG A 15 15.67 -18.57 -0.92
CA ARG A 15 14.26 -18.32 -0.60
C ARG A 15 14.00 -16.85 -0.26
N VAL A 16 14.85 -16.22 0.56
CA VAL A 16 14.73 -14.78 0.87
C VAL A 16 14.84 -13.94 -0.40
N LEU A 17 15.84 -14.20 -1.24
CA LEU A 17 16.05 -13.44 -2.46
C LEU A 17 14.85 -13.56 -3.41
N ASN A 18 14.29 -14.76 -3.58
CA ASN A 18 13.11 -14.99 -4.40
C ASN A 18 11.89 -14.20 -3.88
N VAL A 19 11.57 -14.32 -2.59
CA VAL A 19 10.41 -13.64 -2.00
C VAL A 19 10.52 -12.11 -2.15
N LEU A 20 11.72 -11.55 -1.96
CA LEU A 20 11.96 -10.10 -2.09
C LEU A 20 11.89 -9.57 -3.53
N VAL A 21 11.92 -10.44 -4.55
CA VAL A 21 11.77 -10.03 -5.96
C VAL A 21 10.39 -10.35 -6.53
N GLU A 22 9.68 -11.33 -5.97
CA GLU A 22 8.34 -11.76 -6.41
C GLU A 22 7.23 -10.80 -5.98
N ALA A 23 7.37 -10.14 -4.82
CA ALA A 23 6.37 -9.23 -4.29
C ALA A 23 6.99 -7.90 -3.82
N PRO A 24 6.22 -6.80 -3.83
CA PRO A 24 6.68 -5.51 -3.31
C PRO A 24 7.03 -5.53 -1.82
N PHE A 25 6.34 -6.38 -1.05
CA PHE A 25 6.51 -6.55 0.38
C PHE A 25 6.57 -8.03 0.74
N PHE A 26 7.49 -8.36 1.64
CA PHE A 26 7.54 -9.61 2.36
C PHE A 26 7.03 -9.39 3.78
N TYR A 27 5.86 -9.92 4.11
CA TYR A 27 5.29 -9.79 5.45
C TYR A 27 5.77 -10.88 6.39
N ARG A 28 5.92 -10.52 7.67
CA ARG A 28 6.29 -11.46 8.74
C ARG A 28 5.35 -12.67 8.79
N ASP A 29 4.06 -12.47 8.57
CA ASP A 29 3.07 -13.53 8.64
C ASP A 29 3.00 -14.41 7.38
N ASP A 30 3.67 -14.04 6.29
CA ASP A 30 3.78 -14.91 5.11
C ASP A 30 4.68 -16.13 5.39
N ASP A 31 5.81 -15.91 6.09
CA ASP A 31 6.73 -16.96 6.57
C ASP A 31 7.56 -16.40 7.74
N ARG A 32 7.13 -16.70 8.98
CA ARG A 32 7.74 -16.15 10.21
C ARG A 32 9.20 -16.56 10.38
N ASP A 33 9.54 -17.80 10.01
CA ASP A 33 10.88 -18.34 10.17
C ASP A 33 11.84 -17.72 9.15
N LEU A 34 11.40 -17.60 7.89
CA LEU A 34 12.18 -16.97 6.84
C LEU A 34 12.34 -15.46 7.07
N PHE A 35 11.29 -14.79 7.56
CA PHE A 35 11.34 -13.39 7.95
C PHE A 35 12.31 -13.15 9.11
N ALA A 36 12.26 -14.00 10.14
CA ALA A 36 13.20 -13.95 11.26
C ALA A 36 14.65 -14.17 10.80
N PHE A 37 14.87 -15.07 9.85
CA PHE A 37 16.18 -15.29 9.22
C PHE A 37 16.66 -14.04 8.47
N LEU A 38 15.82 -13.43 7.63
CA LEU A 38 16.12 -12.16 6.95
C LEU A 38 16.47 -11.07 7.98
N ARG A 39 15.64 -10.87 9.01
CA ARG A 39 15.86 -9.83 10.03
C ARG A 39 17.17 -10.03 10.79
N LYS A 40 17.52 -11.27 11.12
CA LYS A 40 18.77 -11.64 11.79
C LYS A 40 20.00 -11.33 10.93
N HIS A 41 19.88 -11.50 9.61
CA HIS A 41 20.99 -11.34 8.66
C HIS A 41 20.86 -10.09 7.78
N ARG A 42 20.03 -9.11 8.18
CA ARG A 42 19.65 -7.94 7.36
C ARG A 42 20.83 -7.18 6.79
N ALA A 43 21.92 -7.03 7.55
CA ALA A 43 23.09 -6.27 7.12
C ALA A 43 23.79 -6.91 5.90
N VAL A 44 23.78 -8.24 5.82
CA VAL A 44 24.38 -8.98 4.71
C VAL A 44 23.53 -8.83 3.45
N PHE A 45 22.21 -8.97 3.57
CA PHE A 45 21.28 -8.78 2.46
C PHE A 45 21.25 -7.32 1.97
N ALA A 46 21.22 -6.35 2.89
CA ALA A 46 21.25 -4.94 2.53
C ALA A 46 22.51 -4.58 1.75
N ARG A 47 23.68 -5.03 2.22
CA ARG A 47 24.94 -4.85 1.50
C ARG A 47 24.95 -5.55 0.14
N PHE A 48 24.39 -6.76 0.03
CA PHE A 48 24.26 -7.45 -1.25
C PHE A 48 23.45 -6.63 -2.27
N TYR A 49 22.31 -6.06 -1.85
CA TYR A 49 21.48 -5.24 -2.74
C TYR A 49 22.14 -3.91 -3.11
N ASP A 50 22.80 -3.26 -2.16
CA ASP A 50 23.51 -2.01 -2.38
C ASP A 50 24.72 -2.19 -3.30
N ASP A 51 25.65 -3.09 -2.95
CA ASP A 51 26.91 -3.31 -3.68
C ASP A 51 26.68 -3.80 -5.13
N LEU A 52 25.62 -4.57 -5.39
CA LEU A 52 25.38 -5.18 -6.72
C LEU A 52 24.34 -4.48 -7.58
N TYR A 53 23.29 -3.90 -6.96
CA TYR A 53 22.18 -3.30 -7.69
C TYR A 53 22.03 -1.80 -7.44
N GLY A 54 22.63 -1.30 -6.35
CA GLY A 54 22.37 0.04 -5.83
C GLY A 54 20.98 0.17 -5.20
N TRP A 55 20.37 -0.94 -4.79
CA TRP A 55 19.02 -0.95 -4.21
C TRP A 55 19.07 -0.95 -2.69
N GLU A 56 18.04 -0.37 -2.06
CA GLU A 56 17.95 -0.29 -0.61
C GLU A 56 17.03 -1.37 -0.06
N LEU A 57 17.47 -2.10 0.96
CA LEU A 57 16.65 -3.05 1.69
C LEU A 57 16.13 -2.42 2.98
N ILE A 58 14.81 -2.26 3.07
CA ILE A 58 14.12 -1.76 4.26
C ILE A 58 13.49 -2.96 4.98
N VAL A 59 13.77 -3.12 6.27
CA VAL A 59 13.21 -4.19 7.12
C VAL A 59 12.77 -3.59 8.44
N ASP A 60 11.50 -3.73 8.79
CA ASP A 60 10.95 -3.34 10.09
C ASP A 60 10.49 -4.58 10.90
N ALA A 61 9.63 -4.36 11.90
CA ALA A 61 9.11 -5.41 12.76
C ALA A 61 8.10 -6.35 12.07
N GLN A 62 7.44 -5.90 11.00
CA GLN A 62 6.26 -6.53 10.39
C GLN A 62 6.44 -6.84 8.90
N CYS A 63 7.29 -6.12 8.18
CA CYS A 63 7.53 -6.30 6.76
C CYS A 63 8.94 -5.92 6.31
N ALA A 64 9.30 -6.39 5.11
CA ALA A 64 10.52 -6.05 4.41
C ALA A 64 10.21 -5.73 2.95
N ARG A 65 10.98 -4.81 2.36
CA ARG A 65 10.89 -4.46 0.94
C ARG A 65 12.25 -4.08 0.38
N VAL A 66 12.42 -4.30 -0.93
CA VAL A 66 13.56 -3.77 -1.68
C VAL A 66 13.10 -2.54 -2.46
N TYR A 67 13.70 -1.40 -2.17
CA TYR A 67 13.46 -0.15 -2.88
C TYR A 67 14.43 -0.01 -4.05
N LYS A 68 13.86 -0.09 -5.26
CA LYS A 68 14.60 -0.03 -6.53
C LYS A 68 14.85 1.43 -6.91
N THR A 69 15.89 2.03 -6.34
CA THR A 69 16.29 3.44 -6.59
C THR A 69 16.76 3.71 -8.01
N ARG A 70 17.31 2.69 -8.69
CA ARG A 70 17.89 2.80 -10.03
C ARG A 70 17.47 1.64 -10.93
N TRP A 71 17.14 2.00 -12.17
CA TRP A 71 16.85 1.08 -13.26
C TRP A 71 18.02 1.05 -14.24
N HIS A 72 18.49 -0.15 -14.56
CA HIS A 72 19.68 -0.33 -15.41
C HIS A 72 19.34 -0.67 -16.85
N ASN A 73 18.09 -1.04 -17.16
CA ASN A 73 17.65 -1.30 -18.53
C ASN A 73 16.99 -0.04 -19.13
N PRO A 74 17.71 0.73 -19.97
CA PRO A 74 17.18 1.99 -20.52
C PRO A 74 16.08 1.79 -21.57
N ALA A 75 15.84 0.54 -22.02
CA ALA A 75 14.77 0.24 -22.96
C ALA A 75 13.39 0.16 -22.30
N LEU A 76 13.32 0.06 -20.96
CA LEU A 76 12.07 0.01 -20.23
C LEU A 76 11.46 1.40 -20.10
N LYS A 77 10.16 1.50 -20.41
CA LYS A 77 9.35 2.67 -20.07
C LYS A 77 9.02 2.65 -18.57
N PRO A 78 8.77 3.82 -17.94
CA PRO A 78 8.32 3.87 -16.54
C PRO A 78 7.12 2.96 -16.24
N SER A 79 6.16 2.86 -17.17
CA SER A 79 4.98 2.00 -17.04
C SER A 79 5.27 0.49 -17.05
N GLN A 80 6.49 0.09 -17.43
CA GLN A 80 6.94 -1.30 -17.44
C GLN A 80 7.73 -1.65 -16.18
N HIS A 81 7.96 -0.68 -15.30
CA HIS A 81 8.54 -0.94 -13.99
C HIS A 81 7.47 -1.53 -13.08
N ASP A 82 7.65 -2.78 -12.66
CA ASP A 82 6.77 -3.40 -11.67
C ASP A 82 7.11 -2.90 -10.26
N VAL A 83 6.65 -1.68 -9.99
CA VAL A 83 6.72 -1.01 -8.68
C VAL A 83 5.37 -0.37 -8.40
N PHE A 84 5.04 -0.21 -7.13
CA PHE A 84 3.89 0.61 -6.75
C PHE A 84 4.21 2.06 -7.09
N ASP A 85 3.47 2.61 -8.03
CA ASP A 85 3.58 4.01 -8.45
C ASP A 85 2.19 4.54 -8.77
N LEU A 86 1.83 5.65 -8.13
CA LEU A 86 0.57 6.35 -8.38
C LEU A 86 0.88 7.59 -9.19
N THR A 87 0.61 7.52 -10.49
CA THR A 87 0.89 8.61 -11.43
C THR A 87 -0.33 9.50 -11.67
N ARG A 88 -1.53 8.97 -11.46
CA ARG A 88 -2.78 9.71 -11.62
C ARG A 88 -3.12 10.41 -10.32
N ARG A 89 -3.44 11.70 -10.45
CA ARG A 89 -3.90 12.56 -9.34
C ARG A 89 -5.00 11.91 -8.51
N ASP A 90 -6.00 11.34 -9.18
CA ASP A 90 -7.15 10.71 -8.53
C ASP A 90 -6.75 9.50 -7.67
N ASP A 91 -5.81 8.68 -8.15
CA ASP A 91 -5.30 7.54 -7.39
C ASP A 91 -4.50 8.01 -6.17
N CYS A 92 -3.71 9.08 -6.32
CA CYS A 92 -3.00 9.69 -5.19
C CYS A 92 -3.96 10.22 -4.12
N ILE A 93 -5.04 10.90 -4.52
CA ILE A 93 -6.07 11.40 -3.60
C ILE A 93 -6.75 10.24 -2.88
N ALA A 94 -7.19 9.23 -3.63
CA ALA A 94 -7.82 8.05 -3.06
C ALA A 94 -6.90 7.36 -2.06
N PHE A 95 -5.58 7.31 -2.34
CA PHE A 95 -4.62 6.66 -1.47
C PHE A 95 -4.40 7.43 -0.18
N LEU A 96 -4.40 8.76 -0.24
CA LEU A 96 -4.35 9.59 0.97
C LEU A 96 -5.58 9.41 1.85
N LEU A 97 -6.77 9.32 1.25
CA LEU A 97 -8.00 9.04 2.01
C LEU A 97 -7.91 7.67 2.69
N VAL A 98 -7.33 6.67 2.04
CA VAL A 98 -7.07 5.35 2.64
C VAL A 98 -6.04 5.43 3.78
N LEU A 99 -4.98 6.22 3.63
CA LEU A 99 -3.98 6.41 4.69
C LEU A 99 -4.56 7.13 5.91
N GLU A 100 -5.31 8.21 5.70
CA GLU A 100 -5.98 8.96 6.77
C GLU A 100 -7.03 8.09 7.47
N TYR A 101 -7.76 7.26 6.71
CA TYR A 101 -8.70 6.29 7.27
C TYR A 101 -7.99 5.19 8.07
N TYR A 102 -6.85 4.71 7.59
CA TYR A 102 -6.03 3.73 8.32
C TYR A 102 -5.55 4.27 9.66
N GLU A 103 -5.08 5.51 9.71
CA GLU A 103 -4.71 6.21 10.95
C GLU A 103 -5.92 6.35 11.88
N HIS A 104 -7.06 6.77 11.33
CA HIS A 104 -8.32 6.87 12.09
C HIS A 104 -8.75 5.53 12.70
N LEU A 105 -8.65 4.43 11.95
CA LEU A 105 -8.98 3.09 12.44
C LEU A 105 -8.06 2.64 13.57
N ILE A 106 -6.77 2.96 13.49
CA ILE A 106 -5.83 2.64 14.57
C ILE A 106 -6.21 3.40 15.84
N ASP A 107 -6.48 4.69 15.72
CA ASP A 107 -6.80 5.56 16.86
C ASP A 107 -8.16 5.21 17.47
N GLU A 108 -9.20 5.00 16.65
CA GLU A 108 -10.56 4.69 17.12
C GLU A 108 -10.62 3.34 17.83
N ARG A 109 -9.84 2.35 17.36
CA ARG A 109 -9.87 0.97 17.88
C ARG A 109 -8.77 0.68 18.89
N ASP A 110 -7.99 1.70 19.27
CA ASP A 110 -6.85 1.60 20.21
C ASP A 110 -5.88 0.46 19.83
N ILE A 111 -5.61 0.31 18.53
CA ILE A 111 -4.78 -0.77 18.00
C ILE A 111 -3.32 -0.46 18.29
N SER A 112 -2.75 -1.17 19.28
CA SER A 112 -1.34 -1.05 19.62
C SER A 112 -0.42 -1.55 18.49
N ILE A 113 0.80 -1.03 18.45
CA ILE A 113 1.88 -1.51 17.57
C ILE A 113 2.16 -3.01 17.78
N ASP A 114 1.91 -3.50 19.00
CA ASP A 114 2.10 -4.89 19.42
C ASP A 114 0.86 -5.78 19.21
N ASP A 115 -0.28 -5.21 18.79
CA ASP A 115 -1.49 -5.98 18.53
C ASP A 115 -1.26 -6.90 17.32
N PRO A 116 -1.50 -8.22 17.45
CA PRO A 116 -1.40 -9.15 16.33
C PRO A 116 -2.54 -8.96 15.30
N SER A 117 -3.63 -8.29 15.65
CA SER A 117 -4.77 -8.06 14.78
C SER A 117 -4.55 -6.81 13.92
N LEU A 118 -4.67 -7.00 12.61
CA LEU A 118 -4.60 -5.90 11.66
C LEU A 118 -5.98 -5.24 11.53
N PRO A 119 -6.06 -3.91 11.33
CA PRO A 119 -7.34 -3.23 11.16
C PRO A 119 -8.12 -3.80 9.97
N ARG A 120 -9.41 -4.07 10.19
CA ARG A 120 -10.35 -4.56 9.15
C ARG A 120 -11.48 -3.60 8.93
N PHE A 121 -11.98 -3.50 7.70
CA PHE A 121 -13.09 -2.62 7.38
C PHE A 121 -13.92 -3.13 6.20
N GLU A 122 -15.18 -2.71 6.14
CA GLU A 122 -16.03 -2.80 4.96
C GLU A 122 -15.79 -1.60 4.03
N PHE A 123 -15.93 -1.80 2.72
CA PHE A 123 -15.84 -0.68 1.76
C PHE A 123 -16.81 0.47 2.10
N GLY A 124 -17.98 0.16 2.67
CA GLY A 124 -18.95 1.15 3.12
C GLY A 124 -18.41 2.10 4.18
N GLU A 125 -17.60 1.61 5.13
CA GLU A 125 -16.99 2.42 6.18
C GLU A 125 -15.94 3.37 5.60
N LEU A 126 -15.05 2.86 4.74
CA LEU A 126 -14.06 3.70 4.03
C LEU A 126 -14.76 4.76 3.16
N PHE A 127 -15.84 4.40 2.47
CA PHE A 127 -16.60 5.33 1.67
C PHE A 127 -17.25 6.43 2.52
N ALA A 128 -17.85 6.07 3.65
CA ALA A 128 -18.46 7.02 4.57
C ALA A 128 -17.42 8.01 5.13
N PHE A 129 -16.25 7.49 5.53
CA PHE A 129 -15.12 8.31 5.98
C PHE A 129 -14.64 9.27 4.88
N ALA A 130 -14.37 8.75 3.68
CA ALA A 130 -13.89 9.55 2.56
C ALA A 130 -14.88 10.65 2.16
N ARG A 131 -16.19 10.36 2.20
CA ARG A 131 -17.25 11.32 1.91
C ARG A 131 -17.29 12.44 2.96
N ALA A 132 -17.27 12.09 4.24
CA ALA A 132 -17.22 13.06 5.33
C ALA A 132 -15.97 13.95 5.18
N ARG A 133 -14.82 13.34 4.89
CA ARG A 133 -13.58 14.08 4.73
C ARG A 133 -13.57 15.02 3.53
N CYS A 134 -14.10 14.59 2.39
CA CYS A 134 -14.28 15.47 1.23
C CYS A 134 -15.16 16.68 1.56
N ALA A 135 -16.25 16.48 2.31
CA ALA A 135 -17.15 17.57 2.72
C ALA A 135 -16.47 18.56 3.69
N GLU A 136 -15.68 18.07 4.65
CA GLU A 136 -14.91 18.93 5.56
C GLU A 136 -13.89 19.80 4.83
N VAL A 137 -13.20 19.23 3.83
CA VAL A 137 -12.13 19.92 3.11
C VAL A 137 -12.68 20.89 2.06
N LEU A 138 -13.76 20.54 1.35
CA LEU A 138 -14.28 21.32 0.22
C LEU A 138 -15.52 22.17 0.54
N GLY A 139 -16.18 21.96 1.68
CA GLY A 139 -17.41 22.66 2.03
C GLY A 139 -18.51 22.44 0.98
N GLU A 140 -19.11 23.52 0.48
CA GLU A 140 -20.20 23.50 -0.50
C GLU A 140 -19.78 22.96 -1.89
N GLU A 141 -18.47 22.90 -2.19
CA GLU A 141 -17.92 22.29 -3.42
C GLU A 141 -17.62 20.79 -3.25
N SER A 142 -18.24 20.11 -2.28
CA SER A 142 -17.96 18.71 -1.98
C SER A 142 -18.11 17.81 -3.22
N ALA A 143 -17.17 16.88 -3.39
CA ALA A 143 -17.25 15.85 -4.42
C ALA A 143 -18.56 15.06 -4.26
N THR A 144 -19.22 14.74 -5.38
CA THR A 144 -20.41 13.90 -5.35
C THR A 144 -20.08 12.50 -4.85
N ASP A 145 -21.05 11.84 -4.21
CA ASP A 145 -20.94 10.44 -3.79
C ASP A 145 -20.42 9.52 -4.90
N GLU A 146 -20.85 9.77 -6.13
CA GLU A 146 -20.40 9.00 -7.30
C GLU A 146 -18.92 9.24 -7.62
N ARG A 147 -18.43 10.48 -7.50
CA ARG A 147 -17.01 10.79 -7.68
C ARG A 147 -16.16 10.10 -6.62
N VAL A 148 -16.55 10.19 -5.33
CA VAL A 148 -15.84 9.54 -4.23
C VAL A 148 -15.81 8.02 -4.43
N ARG A 149 -16.94 7.43 -4.82
CA ARG A 149 -17.03 5.99 -5.11
C ARG A 149 -16.12 5.59 -6.28
N ARG A 150 -16.08 6.37 -7.36
CA ARG A 150 -15.20 6.13 -8.51
C ARG A 150 -13.72 6.18 -8.12
N LEU A 151 -13.31 7.18 -7.34
CA LEU A 151 -11.95 7.33 -6.83
C LEU A 151 -11.52 6.08 -6.04
N LEU A 152 -12.31 5.70 -5.04
CA LEU A 152 -11.98 4.55 -4.19
C LEU A 152 -12.00 3.25 -4.98
N ARG A 153 -13.05 2.98 -5.77
CA ARG A 153 -13.13 1.75 -6.58
C ARG A 153 -12.02 1.63 -7.61
N GLY A 154 -11.56 2.75 -8.17
CA GLY A 154 -10.41 2.78 -9.09
C GLY A 154 -9.11 2.37 -8.40
N LEU A 155 -8.93 2.75 -7.14
CA LEU A 155 -7.72 2.46 -6.37
C LEU A 155 -7.68 1.05 -5.77
N MET A 156 -8.82 0.49 -5.33
CA MET A 156 -8.85 -0.80 -4.61
C MET A 156 -8.10 -1.94 -5.31
N PRO A 157 -8.24 -2.19 -6.63
CA PRO A 157 -7.49 -3.25 -7.31
C PRO A 157 -5.97 -3.07 -7.21
N THR A 158 -5.49 -1.81 -7.22
CA THR A 158 -4.07 -1.49 -7.05
C THR A 158 -3.61 -1.82 -5.64
N LEU A 159 -4.39 -1.47 -4.61
CA LEU A 159 -4.04 -1.80 -3.23
C LEU A 159 -3.99 -3.31 -2.96
N LEU A 160 -4.89 -4.08 -3.58
CA LEU A 160 -4.88 -5.53 -3.52
C LEU A 160 -3.66 -6.11 -4.25
N ARG A 161 -3.40 -5.66 -5.50
CA ARG A 161 -2.27 -6.12 -6.30
C ARG A 161 -0.92 -5.89 -5.59
N TYR A 162 -0.72 -4.71 -5.02
CA TYR A 162 0.51 -4.35 -4.33
C TYR A 162 0.52 -4.75 -2.85
N ARG A 163 -0.49 -5.50 -2.41
CA ARG A 163 -0.63 -6.04 -1.05
C ARG A 163 -0.58 -4.96 0.04
N PHE A 164 -1.23 -3.83 -0.17
CA PHE A 164 -1.57 -2.89 0.91
C PHE A 164 -2.82 -3.31 1.66
N LEU A 165 -3.72 -3.99 0.96
CA LEU A 165 -4.92 -4.60 1.50
C LEU A 165 -4.95 -6.08 1.12
N ARG A 166 -5.68 -6.87 1.91
CA ARG A 166 -6.14 -8.20 1.48
C ARG A 166 -7.64 -8.35 1.73
N GLU A 167 -8.29 -9.12 0.88
CA GLU A 167 -9.66 -9.55 1.11
C GLU A 167 -9.65 -10.66 2.18
N VAL A 168 -10.56 -10.56 3.13
CA VAL A 168 -10.71 -11.50 4.22
C VAL A 168 -12.16 -11.95 4.28
N GLU A 169 -12.37 -13.27 4.37
CA GLU A 169 -13.69 -13.77 4.66
C GLU A 169 -14.08 -13.43 6.10
N PRO A 170 -15.26 -12.86 6.32
CA PRO A 170 -15.76 -12.57 7.65
C PRO A 170 -15.93 -13.86 8.46
N ASP A 171 -15.66 -13.83 9.76
CA ASP A 171 -15.97 -14.93 10.66
C ASP A 171 -17.48 -15.02 10.96
N ALA A 172 -17.90 -15.99 11.77
CA ALA A 172 -19.33 -16.20 12.04
C ALA A 172 -19.99 -15.03 12.81
N GLU A 173 -19.24 -14.32 13.65
CA GLU A 173 -19.73 -13.17 14.40
C GLU A 173 -19.76 -11.91 13.54
N GLU A 174 -18.77 -11.74 12.67
CA GLU A 174 -18.70 -10.66 11.67
C GLU A 174 -19.82 -10.83 10.63
N ARG A 175 -20.03 -12.05 10.10
CA ARG A 175 -21.15 -12.38 9.17
C ARG A 175 -22.53 -12.07 9.71
N ALA A 176 -22.70 -12.09 11.03
CA ALA A 176 -23.98 -11.76 11.65
C ALA A 176 -24.27 -10.24 11.71
N ARG A 177 -23.23 -9.41 11.52
CA ARG A 177 -23.31 -7.94 11.63
C ARG A 177 -23.21 -7.24 10.28
N ILE A 178 -22.50 -7.84 9.35
CA ILE A 178 -22.31 -7.32 7.99
C ILE A 178 -23.36 -7.92 7.04
N ASP A 179 -23.62 -7.25 5.93
CA ASP A 179 -24.44 -7.82 4.87
C ASP A 179 -23.73 -9.03 4.26
N ALA A 180 -24.49 -10.08 3.93
CA ALA A 180 -23.94 -11.36 3.46
C ALA A 180 -23.12 -11.23 2.15
N ASP A 181 -23.34 -10.14 1.41
CA ASP A 181 -22.65 -9.82 0.17
C ASP A 181 -21.44 -8.87 0.35
N HIS A 182 -21.10 -8.46 1.58
CA HIS A 182 -20.01 -7.51 1.83
C HIS A 182 -18.68 -8.21 2.13
N MET A 183 -17.65 -7.82 1.38
CA MET A 183 -16.26 -8.24 1.57
C MET A 183 -15.59 -7.39 2.65
N LEU A 184 -14.82 -8.03 3.55
CA LEU A 184 -13.93 -7.33 4.48
C LEU A 184 -12.55 -7.14 3.85
N TYR A 185 -11.98 -5.97 4.10
CA TYR A 185 -10.61 -5.63 3.74
C TYR A 185 -9.78 -5.52 5.00
N GLU A 186 -8.59 -6.12 4.99
CA GLU A 186 -7.63 -6.00 6.08
C GLU A 186 -6.42 -5.19 5.65
N CYS A 187 -6.06 -4.20 6.47
CA CYS A 187 -4.95 -3.28 6.27
C CYS A 187 -3.61 -3.96 6.56
N LEU A 188 -2.77 -4.14 5.53
CA LEU A 188 -1.46 -4.76 5.68
C LEU A 188 -0.41 -3.74 6.18
N PRO A 189 0.64 -4.19 6.91
CA PRO A 189 1.62 -3.31 7.54
C PRO A 189 2.33 -2.31 6.61
N ALA A 190 2.37 -2.56 5.29
CA ALA A 190 2.99 -1.66 4.32
C ALA A 190 2.42 -0.24 4.32
N LEU A 191 1.16 -0.05 4.73
CA LEU A 191 0.56 1.27 4.84
C LEU A 191 1.35 2.18 5.80
N ARG A 192 1.99 1.61 6.84
CA ARG A 192 2.83 2.34 7.81
C ARG A 192 4.09 2.96 7.21
N HIS A 193 4.49 2.56 6.01
CA HIS A 193 5.65 3.14 5.31
C HIS A 193 5.32 4.45 4.60
N TYR A 194 4.03 4.84 4.59
CA TYR A 194 3.56 6.06 3.96
C TYR A 194 2.98 6.97 5.04
N ASP A 195 3.38 8.23 5.02
CA ASP A 195 2.91 9.25 5.97
C ASP A 195 1.87 10.13 5.27
N ALA A 196 0.62 10.08 5.73
CA ALA A 196 -0.47 10.88 5.19
C ALA A 196 -0.18 12.39 5.29
N ARG A 197 0.62 12.81 6.28
CA ARG A 197 0.95 14.22 6.56
C ARG A 197 1.93 14.82 5.58
N LEU A 198 2.57 14.02 4.71
CA LEU A 198 3.43 14.52 3.64
C LEU A 198 2.64 15.35 2.60
N LEU A 199 1.31 15.27 2.58
CA LEU A 199 0.45 16.17 1.82
C LEU A 199 -0.47 16.95 2.76
N GLY A 200 -0.11 18.21 3.04
CA GLY A 200 -0.89 19.07 3.91
C GLY A 200 -2.30 19.38 3.36
N PRO A 201 -3.22 19.90 4.19
CA PRO A 201 -4.63 20.18 3.82
C PRO A 201 -4.82 21.00 2.54
N ARG A 202 -3.86 21.88 2.24
CA ARG A 202 -3.83 22.68 1.00
C ARG A 202 -3.63 21.84 -0.26
N ALA A 203 -2.80 20.79 -0.19
CA ALA A 203 -2.54 19.90 -1.33
C ALA A 203 -3.78 19.04 -1.62
N LEU A 204 -4.44 18.51 -0.59
CA LEU A 204 -5.70 17.78 -0.73
C LEU A 204 -6.82 18.69 -1.28
N HIS A 205 -6.96 19.90 -0.75
CA HIS A 205 -7.91 20.90 -1.24
C HIS A 205 -7.66 21.25 -2.71
N GLN A 206 -6.41 21.51 -3.11
CA GLN A 206 -6.06 21.75 -4.52
C GLN A 206 -6.31 20.52 -5.40
N ALA A 207 -6.07 19.32 -4.88
CA ALA A 207 -6.24 18.04 -5.56
C ALA A 207 -7.72 17.65 -5.73
N LEU A 208 -8.61 18.13 -4.87
CA LEU A 208 -10.04 17.88 -4.98
C LEU A 208 -10.80 18.98 -5.76
N ARG A 209 -10.28 20.22 -5.79
CA ARG A 209 -10.94 21.38 -6.42
C ARG A 209 -10.98 21.44 -7.94
N VAL A 210 -10.06 20.80 -8.65
CA VAL A 210 -10.02 20.95 -10.11
C VAL A 210 -11.10 20.03 -10.73
N PRO A 211 -12.07 20.59 -11.48
CA PRO A 211 -12.98 19.79 -12.28
C PRO A 211 -12.18 19.00 -13.32
N GLU A 212 -12.65 17.82 -13.71
CA GLU A 212 -12.13 17.10 -14.87
C GLU A 212 -12.10 18.08 -16.06
N LEU A 213 -10.92 18.58 -16.44
CA LEU A 213 -10.74 19.19 -17.75
C LEU A 213 -10.79 18.05 -18.76
N SER A 214 -12.01 17.78 -19.21
CA SER A 214 -12.40 17.23 -20.51
C SER A 214 -11.61 16.00 -20.97
N GLN A 215 -12.21 14.82 -20.75
CA GLN A 215 -12.06 13.69 -21.67
C GLN A 215 -12.87 13.86 -22.98
N GLU A 216 -13.44 15.04 -23.24
CA GLU A 216 -14.05 15.40 -24.53
C GLU A 216 -13.05 16.21 -25.38
N ALA A 217 -12.04 15.54 -25.92
CA ALA A 217 -11.22 16.08 -27.01
C ALA A 217 -10.64 14.96 -27.89
N GLU A 218 -11.38 13.87 -28.07
CA GLU A 218 -11.02 12.85 -29.05
C GLU A 218 -12.26 12.20 -29.67
N GLU A 219 -13.25 13.02 -30.06
CA GLU A 219 -14.14 12.67 -31.16
C GLU A 219 -14.37 13.89 -32.07
N ALA A 220 -14.12 13.62 -33.36
CA ALA A 220 -14.45 14.34 -34.58
C ALA A 220 -13.45 15.37 -35.15
N PRO A 221 -13.31 15.42 -36.50
CA PRO A 221 -14.02 14.64 -37.52
C PRO A 221 -13.20 13.50 -38.16
#